data_AF-A0AAD9L9L5-F1
#
_entry.id   AF-A0AAD9L9L5-F1
#
_cell.length_a   1.000
_cell.length_b   1.000
_cell.length_c   1.000
_cell.angle_alpha   90.00
_cell.angle_beta   90.00
_cell.angle_gamma   90.00
#
_symmetry.space_group_name_H-M   'P 1'
#
loop_
_entity.id
_entity.type
_entity.pdbx_description
1 polymer ?
#
loop_
_entity_poly.entity_id
_entity_poly.type
_entity_poly.pdbx_seq_one_letter_code
_entity_poly.pdbx_strand_id
1 'polypeptide(L)'
;MVSAPSPRPPQANTRQAPSANARQASSRQPPPANARQASPANARQAYQAEFGRQPRHVPTDKFFADIDEAMSKQVSAQELRVLALREVQRSRVPATDKIELWIPAPQIARLYGTPEVMHAINRETQSQTWDAAMASLCALDVVKNRGIRVTCTNRDLAIKLGGTVVNCMGQKLIVKPYSAYERYYYVDLTHIPDGLDEDVIYDHFSALGLQPIIAPTHVAGSLMSRDRTVWFPETDVPDALFTDGVPLREIYFAGFDYPVYVQHKKRSLNKVLPPTIAKKRAETGEGCSQCAARHAADA
;
A
#
# COMPACT_ATOMS: atom_id res chain seq x y z
N MET A 1 1.04 -67.30 -44.86
CA MET A 1 1.73 -66.29 -45.71
C MET A 1 2.30 -65.24 -44.75
N VAL A 2 3.46 -65.37 -44.08
CA VAL A 2 4.81 -65.80 -44.47
C VAL A 2 5.30 -65.10 -45.73
N SER A 3 6.12 -64.06 -45.55
CA SER A 3 7.48 -63.99 -46.13
C SER A 3 8.18 -62.69 -45.73
N ALA A 4 9.20 -62.83 -44.86
CA ALA A 4 10.44 -62.06 -44.95
C ALA A 4 11.48 -62.98 -45.63
N PRO A 5 12.46 -62.44 -46.38
CA PRO A 5 13.86 -62.41 -45.90
C PRO A 5 14.63 -61.15 -46.38
N SER A 6 15.44 -60.45 -45.56
CA SER A 6 16.88 -60.64 -45.24
C SER A 6 17.88 -60.49 -46.43
N PRO A 7 19.21 -60.22 -46.24
CA PRO A 7 19.90 -59.13 -45.52
C PRO A 7 21.25 -58.60 -46.17
N ARG A 8 21.81 -57.49 -45.62
CA ARG A 8 23.26 -57.11 -45.45
C ARG A 8 24.19 -56.83 -46.70
N PRO A 9 25.43 -56.27 -46.54
CA PRO A 9 25.99 -55.20 -45.68
C PRO A 9 26.98 -54.25 -46.48
N PRO A 10 28.11 -53.70 -45.94
CA PRO A 10 28.37 -52.26 -45.77
C PRO A 10 29.49 -51.69 -46.67
N GLN A 11 29.79 -50.39 -46.58
CA GLN A 11 31.18 -49.90 -46.61
C GLN A 11 31.31 -48.47 -46.05
N ALA A 12 32.39 -48.28 -45.29
CA ALA A 12 32.81 -47.07 -44.60
C ALA A 12 34.01 -46.41 -45.31
N ASN A 13 34.40 -45.22 -44.78
CA ASN A 13 35.58 -44.38 -45.04
C ASN A 13 35.26 -43.11 -45.87
N THR A 14 35.74 -41.91 -45.54
CA THR A 14 36.84 -41.49 -44.65
C THR A 14 36.66 -40.02 -44.27
N ARG A 15 37.25 -39.63 -43.12
CA ARG A 15 37.41 -38.25 -42.62
C ARG A 15 38.21 -37.35 -43.58
N GLN A 16 37.87 -36.06 -43.61
CA GLN A 16 38.83 -34.94 -43.52
C GLN A 16 38.10 -33.64 -43.13
N ALA A 17 38.71 -32.88 -42.22
CA ALA A 17 38.29 -31.55 -41.76
C ALA A 17 39.32 -30.49 -42.25
N PRO A 18 39.31 -29.23 -41.76
CA PRO A 18 38.47 -28.10 -42.16
C PRO A 18 39.32 -26.93 -42.72
N SER A 19 38.74 -25.93 -43.40
CA SER A 19 39.35 -24.58 -43.40
C SER A 19 38.45 -23.43 -43.88
N ALA A 20 38.40 -22.41 -43.03
CA ALA A 20 38.47 -20.97 -43.28
C ALA A 20 37.38 -20.20 -44.06
N ASN A 21 36.66 -19.38 -43.28
CA ASN A 21 36.39 -17.95 -43.47
C ASN A 21 35.68 -17.47 -44.76
N ALA A 22 34.38 -17.18 -44.62
CA ALA A 22 33.75 -16.05 -45.30
C ALA A 22 32.87 -15.27 -44.32
N ARG A 23 33.33 -14.07 -43.94
CA ARG A 23 32.60 -13.10 -43.12
C ARG A 23 31.42 -12.54 -43.92
N GLN A 24 30.19 -12.86 -43.53
CA GLN A 24 29.00 -12.09 -43.96
C GLN A 24 28.66 -11.06 -42.88
N ALA A 25 28.73 -9.79 -43.26
CA ALA A 25 28.36 -8.65 -42.44
C ALA A 25 26.83 -8.59 -42.31
N SER A 26 26.30 -8.87 -41.13
CA SER A 26 24.89 -8.63 -40.80
C SER A 26 24.67 -7.13 -40.57
N SER A 27 23.87 -6.49 -41.43
CA SER A 27 23.34 -5.15 -41.23
C SER A 27 22.44 -5.12 -39.99
N ARG A 28 22.97 -4.63 -38.86
CA ARG A 28 22.17 -4.31 -37.67
C ARG A 28 21.29 -3.09 -37.98
N GLN A 29 20.02 -3.31 -38.30
CA GLN A 29 19.01 -2.26 -38.17
C GLN A 29 18.87 -1.90 -36.68
N PRO A 30 18.88 -0.60 -36.32
CA PRO A 30 18.58 -0.19 -34.95
C PRO A 30 17.09 -0.45 -34.65
N PRO A 31 16.76 -0.86 -33.41
CA PRO A 31 15.38 -1.09 -33.00
C PRO A 31 14.56 0.21 -33.05
N PRO A 32 13.23 0.15 -33.28
CA PRO A 32 12.38 1.32 -33.31
C PRO A 32 12.45 2.07 -31.97
N ALA A 33 12.58 3.39 -32.07
CA ALA A 33 12.72 4.28 -30.94
C ALA A 33 11.52 4.13 -29.99
N ASN A 34 11.77 3.50 -28.85
CA ASN A 34 10.92 3.54 -27.68
C ASN A 34 10.47 4.98 -27.42
N ALA A 35 9.17 5.14 -27.14
CA ALA A 35 8.57 6.33 -26.58
C ALA A 35 9.46 6.91 -25.46
N ARG A 36 10.26 7.91 -25.82
CA ARG A 36 11.01 8.70 -24.84
C ARG A 36 9.95 9.38 -23.99
N GLN A 37 9.80 8.91 -22.76
CA GLN A 37 8.99 9.54 -21.72
C GLN A 37 9.31 11.03 -21.73
N ALA A 38 8.32 11.86 -22.08
CA ALA A 38 8.47 13.30 -22.09
C ALA A 38 9.01 13.74 -20.72
N SER A 39 10.04 14.60 -20.71
CA SER A 39 10.57 15.18 -19.49
C SER A 39 9.42 15.76 -18.64
N PRO A 40 9.50 15.66 -17.30
CA PRO A 40 8.37 16.00 -16.44
C PRO A 40 7.88 17.45 -16.60
N ALA A 41 8.78 18.38 -16.93
CA ALA A 41 8.44 19.75 -17.28
C ALA A 41 7.61 19.85 -18.58
N ASN A 42 7.91 19.04 -19.59
CA ASN A 42 7.24 19.08 -20.89
C ASN A 42 5.79 18.59 -20.81
N ALA A 43 5.52 17.54 -20.01
CA ALA A 43 4.17 17.00 -19.89
C ALA A 43 3.20 17.97 -19.19
N ARG A 44 3.68 18.65 -18.13
CA ARG A 44 2.89 19.67 -17.42
C ARG A 44 2.72 20.93 -18.25
N GLN A 45 3.77 21.39 -18.93
CA GLN A 45 3.70 22.53 -19.84
C GLN A 45 2.76 22.27 -21.01
N ALA A 46 2.82 21.09 -21.63
CA ALA A 46 1.90 20.70 -22.70
C ALA A 46 0.43 20.72 -22.22
N TYR A 47 0.17 20.15 -21.05
CA TYR A 47 -1.18 20.19 -20.44
C TYR A 47 -1.65 21.62 -20.19
N GLN A 48 -0.79 22.50 -19.67
CA GLN A 48 -1.11 23.90 -19.45
C GLN A 48 -1.25 24.71 -20.75
N ALA A 49 -0.56 24.33 -21.82
CA ALA A 49 -0.71 24.94 -23.13
C ALA A 49 -2.05 24.56 -23.77
N GLU A 50 -2.51 23.34 -23.56
CA GLU A 50 -3.79 22.84 -24.09
C GLU A 50 -5.00 23.34 -23.30
N PHE A 51 -4.94 23.28 -21.96
CA PHE A 51 -6.09 23.55 -21.08
C PHE A 51 -5.97 24.83 -20.25
N GLY A 52 -4.88 25.57 -20.39
CA GLY A 52 -4.61 26.76 -19.59
C GLY A 52 -4.19 26.44 -18.16
N ARG A 53 -3.94 27.51 -17.39
CA ARG A 53 -3.71 27.42 -15.94
C ARG A 53 -5.05 27.38 -15.24
N GLN A 54 -5.16 26.49 -14.26
CA GLN A 54 -6.38 26.35 -13.48
C GLN A 54 -6.56 27.57 -12.57
N PRO A 55 -7.70 28.29 -12.68
CA PRO A 55 -7.94 29.48 -11.88
C PRO A 55 -8.08 29.08 -10.40
N ARG A 56 -7.69 30.01 -9.52
CA ARG A 56 -7.97 29.88 -8.09
C ARG A 56 -9.47 30.04 -7.88
N HIS A 57 -10.05 29.24 -6.99
CA HIS A 57 -11.42 29.46 -6.54
C HIS A 57 -11.57 30.84 -5.89
N VAL A 58 -12.55 31.60 -6.37
CA VAL A 58 -12.95 32.89 -5.80
C VAL A 58 -14.41 32.72 -5.37
N PRO A 59 -14.74 32.92 -4.08
CA PRO A 59 -16.12 32.87 -3.62
C PRO A 59 -17.00 33.85 -4.38
N THR A 60 -18.29 33.53 -4.49
CA THR A 60 -19.24 34.38 -5.23
C THR A 60 -19.48 35.73 -4.53
N ASP A 61 -19.80 36.77 -5.29
CA ASP A 61 -20.17 38.08 -4.71
C ASP A 61 -21.35 37.97 -3.73
N LYS A 62 -22.28 37.05 -4.01
CA LYS A 62 -23.38 36.72 -3.09
C LYS A 62 -22.88 36.19 -1.74
N PHE A 63 -21.84 35.36 -1.73
CA PHE A 63 -21.25 34.86 -0.49
C PHE A 63 -20.66 36.00 0.35
N PHE A 64 -20.01 36.98 -0.28
CA PHE A 64 -19.50 38.17 0.42
C PHE A 64 -20.64 39.07 0.90
N ALA A 65 -21.65 39.32 0.06
CA ALA A 65 -22.82 40.11 0.43
C ALA A 65 -23.58 39.53 1.64
N ASP A 66 -23.76 38.20 1.69
CA ASP A 66 -24.39 37.52 2.83
C ASP A 66 -23.59 37.76 4.14
N ILE A 67 -22.25 37.80 4.06
CA ILE A 67 -21.37 38.05 5.21
C ILE A 67 -21.45 39.53 5.62
N ASP A 68 -21.39 40.46 4.68
CA ASP A 68 -21.49 41.90 4.95
C ASP A 68 -22.84 42.25 5.58
N GLU A 69 -23.94 41.65 5.08
CA GLU A 69 -25.27 41.79 5.67
C GLU A 69 -25.30 41.27 7.11
N ALA A 70 -24.73 40.09 7.36
CA ALA A 70 -24.64 39.52 8.70
C ALA A 70 -23.83 40.41 9.66
N MET A 71 -22.69 40.96 9.20
CA MET A 71 -21.89 41.91 9.97
C MET A 71 -22.68 43.20 10.27
N SER A 72 -23.44 43.72 9.29
CA SER A 72 -24.27 44.91 9.45
C SER A 72 -25.38 44.73 10.49
N LYS A 73 -25.93 43.52 10.60
CA LYS A 73 -26.95 43.13 11.58
C LYS A 73 -26.37 42.80 12.97
N GLN A 74 -25.04 42.89 13.13
CA GLN A 74 -24.34 42.56 14.39
C GLN A 74 -24.72 41.17 14.94
N VAL A 75 -24.85 40.18 14.05
CA VAL A 75 -25.11 38.79 14.46
C VAL A 75 -23.97 38.26 15.34
N SER A 76 -24.24 37.17 16.06
CA SER A 76 -23.24 36.58 16.95
C SER A 76 -21.99 36.10 16.18
N ALA A 77 -20.84 36.08 16.87
CA ALA A 77 -19.60 35.55 16.30
C ALA A 77 -19.73 34.09 15.83
N GLN A 78 -20.61 33.31 16.47
CA GLN A 78 -20.88 31.94 16.10
C GLN A 78 -21.65 31.84 14.78
N GLU A 79 -22.63 32.70 14.55
CA GLU A 79 -23.37 32.77 13.28
C GLU A 79 -22.47 33.22 12.13
N LEU A 80 -21.63 34.25 12.36
CA LEU A 80 -20.62 34.67 11.37
C LEU A 80 -19.66 33.53 11.03
N ARG A 81 -19.22 32.75 12.02
CA ARG A 81 -18.37 31.58 11.81
C ARG A 81 -19.05 30.52 10.94
N VAL A 82 -20.33 30.26 11.15
CA VAL A 82 -21.09 29.29 10.34
C VAL A 82 -21.19 29.77 8.89
N LEU A 83 -21.48 31.05 8.67
CA LEU A 83 -21.56 31.67 7.34
C LEU A 83 -20.19 31.65 6.63
N ALA A 84 -19.13 32.11 7.30
CA ALA A 84 -17.79 32.17 6.74
C ALA A 84 -17.23 30.80 6.33
N LEU A 85 -17.69 29.72 6.98
CA LEU A 85 -17.26 28.36 6.69
C LEU A 85 -18.21 27.60 5.74
N ARG A 86 -19.24 28.26 5.20
CA ARG A 86 -20.31 27.63 4.38
C ARG A 86 -19.78 26.88 3.15
N GLU A 87 -18.78 27.40 2.44
CA GLU A 87 -18.24 26.74 1.24
C GLU A 87 -17.39 25.50 1.57
N VAL A 88 -16.89 25.36 2.80
CA VAL A 88 -16.02 24.25 3.24
C VAL A 88 -16.72 23.26 4.17
N GLN A 89 -18.05 23.34 4.32
CA GLN A 89 -18.79 22.50 5.29
C GLN A 89 -18.61 21.00 5.06
N ARG A 90 -18.48 20.56 3.80
CA ARG A 90 -18.24 19.14 3.48
C ARG A 90 -16.93 18.61 4.09
N SER A 91 -15.93 19.47 4.24
CA SER A 91 -14.63 19.11 4.81
C SER A 91 -14.61 19.22 6.34
N ARG A 92 -15.66 19.77 6.97
CA ARG A 92 -15.80 19.98 8.43
C ARG A 92 -16.40 18.78 9.16
N VAL A 93 -16.35 17.61 8.55
CA VAL A 93 -16.72 16.34 9.17
C VAL A 93 -15.58 15.87 10.11
N PRO A 94 -15.88 15.26 11.27
CA PRO A 94 -14.88 14.64 12.14
C PRO A 94 -13.96 13.69 11.39
N ALA A 95 -12.71 13.56 11.85
CA ALA A 95 -11.74 12.68 11.19
C ALA A 95 -12.18 11.20 11.18
N THR A 96 -12.95 10.77 12.17
CA THR A 96 -13.49 9.40 12.30
C THR A 96 -14.43 9.04 11.16
N ASP A 97 -15.17 10.02 10.63
CA ASP A 97 -16.19 9.80 9.60
C ASP A 97 -15.62 10.09 8.20
N LYS A 98 -14.37 10.55 8.12
CA LYS A 98 -13.64 10.69 6.87
C LYS A 98 -13.09 9.35 6.44
N ILE A 99 -13.26 9.06 5.16
CA ILE A 99 -12.85 7.81 4.52
C ILE A 99 -11.89 8.13 3.41
N GLU A 100 -10.63 7.77 3.61
CA GLU A 100 -9.61 7.92 2.59
C GLU A 100 -9.70 6.76 1.60
N LEU A 101 -9.77 7.11 0.32
CA LEU A 101 -9.65 6.21 -0.82
C LEU A 101 -8.34 6.54 -1.53
N TRP A 102 -7.71 5.49 -2.05
CA TRP A 102 -6.41 5.60 -2.68
C TRP A 102 -6.47 5.22 -4.16
N ILE A 103 -5.92 6.07 -5.02
CA ILE A 103 -5.77 5.80 -6.45
C ILE A 103 -4.28 5.74 -6.76
N PRO A 104 -3.70 4.54 -6.95
CA PRO A 104 -2.30 4.39 -7.34
C PRO A 104 -2.04 5.03 -8.71
N ALA A 105 -1.32 6.15 -8.70
CA ALA A 105 -1.02 6.92 -9.91
C ALA A 105 0.34 7.62 -9.79
N PRO A 106 1.44 6.88 -9.54
CA PRO A 106 2.74 7.47 -9.19
C PRO A 106 3.29 8.36 -10.29
N GLN A 107 3.00 8.04 -11.56
CA GLN A 107 3.42 8.84 -12.71
C GLN A 107 2.67 10.18 -12.77
N ILE A 108 1.34 10.16 -12.69
CA ILE A 108 0.53 11.39 -12.65
C ILE A 108 0.93 12.24 -11.44
N ALA A 109 1.07 11.64 -10.26
CA ALA A 109 1.45 12.34 -9.03
C ALA A 109 2.89 12.87 -9.02
N ARG A 110 3.73 12.43 -9.96
CA ARG A 110 5.08 12.98 -10.17
C ARG A 110 5.06 14.21 -11.09
N LEU A 111 4.12 14.24 -12.03
CA LEU A 111 4.08 15.20 -13.14
C LEU A 111 3.14 16.38 -12.90
N TYR A 112 2.00 16.12 -12.28
CA TYR A 112 0.89 17.07 -12.16
C TYR A 112 0.62 17.43 -10.70
N GLY A 113 0.12 18.65 -10.47
CA GLY A 113 -0.33 19.08 -9.16
C GLY A 113 -1.81 18.78 -8.94
N THR A 114 -2.28 19.04 -7.72
CA THR A 114 -3.70 18.89 -7.36
C THR A 114 -4.64 19.66 -8.30
N PRO A 115 -4.39 20.94 -8.67
CA PRO A 115 -5.31 21.68 -9.53
C PRO A 115 -5.48 21.04 -10.91
N GLU A 116 -4.37 20.59 -11.53
CA GLU A 116 -4.44 19.94 -12.84
C GLU A 116 -5.15 18.58 -12.77
N VAL A 117 -4.91 17.80 -11.71
CA VAL A 117 -5.59 16.51 -11.50
C VAL A 117 -7.09 16.70 -11.25
N MET A 118 -7.48 17.66 -10.42
CA MET A 118 -8.89 17.99 -10.18
C MET A 118 -9.58 18.43 -11.48
N HIS A 119 -8.92 19.27 -12.28
CA HIS A 119 -9.47 19.70 -13.55
C HIS A 119 -9.66 18.54 -14.54
N ALA A 120 -8.64 17.67 -14.67
CA ALA A 120 -8.71 16.51 -15.56
C ALA A 120 -9.88 15.58 -15.18
N ILE A 121 -10.01 15.24 -13.90
CA ILE A 121 -11.08 14.37 -13.40
C ILE A 121 -12.46 14.98 -13.65
N ASN A 122 -12.62 16.29 -13.42
CA ASN A 122 -13.92 16.96 -13.61
C ASN A 122 -14.32 17.11 -15.08
N ARG A 123 -13.33 17.18 -15.99
CA ARG A 123 -13.57 17.35 -17.43
C ARG A 123 -13.81 16.03 -18.15
N GLU A 124 -13.09 14.98 -17.77
CA GLU A 124 -13.19 13.67 -18.38
C GLU A 124 -14.47 12.96 -17.94
N THR A 125 -15.09 12.18 -18.84
CA THR A 125 -16.27 11.37 -18.48
C THR A 125 -15.91 10.37 -17.40
N GLN A 126 -16.71 10.29 -16.34
CA GLN A 126 -16.48 9.37 -15.24
C GLN A 126 -17.49 8.22 -15.25
N SER A 127 -17.29 7.25 -14.35
CA SER A 127 -18.28 6.21 -14.12
C SER A 127 -19.50 6.77 -13.38
N GLN A 128 -20.67 6.18 -13.59
CA GLN A 128 -21.90 6.56 -12.87
C GLN A 128 -21.71 6.51 -11.35
N THR A 129 -20.92 5.55 -10.86
CA THR A 129 -20.58 5.43 -9.43
C THR A 129 -19.77 6.63 -8.93
N TRP A 130 -18.83 7.13 -9.72
CA TRP A 130 -18.05 8.31 -9.40
C TRP A 130 -18.92 9.57 -9.34
N ASP A 131 -19.75 9.78 -10.36
CA ASP A 131 -20.66 10.94 -10.42
C ASP A 131 -21.63 10.95 -9.24
N ALA A 132 -22.19 9.79 -8.89
CA ALA A 132 -23.04 9.65 -7.71
C ALA A 132 -22.32 9.95 -6.39
N ALA A 133 -21.00 9.74 -6.34
CA ALA A 133 -20.20 9.98 -5.14
C ALA A 133 -19.66 11.41 -5.01
N MET A 134 -19.69 12.24 -6.06
CA MET A 134 -19.14 13.61 -6.05
C MET A 134 -19.66 14.49 -4.91
N ALA A 135 -20.94 14.37 -4.57
CA ALA A 135 -21.51 15.12 -3.46
C ALA A 135 -20.92 14.74 -2.09
N SER A 136 -20.38 13.53 -1.96
CA SER A 136 -19.82 12.97 -0.72
C SER A 136 -18.30 13.10 -0.62
N LEU A 137 -17.62 13.45 -1.71
CA LEU A 137 -16.19 13.74 -1.70
C LEU A 137 -15.93 15.14 -1.15
N CYS A 138 -14.99 15.26 -0.21
CA CYS A 138 -14.70 16.52 0.48
C CYS A 138 -13.25 17.00 0.34
N ALA A 139 -12.34 16.16 -0.15
CA ALA A 139 -10.96 16.55 -0.45
C ALA A 139 -10.34 15.61 -1.50
N LEU A 140 -9.43 16.16 -2.30
CA LEU A 140 -8.57 15.42 -3.21
C LEU A 140 -7.15 15.98 -3.09
N ASP A 141 -6.20 15.10 -2.82
CA ASP A 141 -4.77 15.46 -2.71
C ASP A 141 -3.93 14.60 -3.64
N VAL A 142 -2.94 15.21 -4.27
CA VAL A 142 -1.91 14.49 -5.02
C VAL A 142 -0.71 14.26 -4.11
N VAL A 143 -0.42 12.99 -3.81
CA VAL A 143 0.72 12.60 -2.97
C VAL A 143 1.88 12.21 -3.88
N LYS A 144 2.92 13.06 -3.87
CA LYS A 144 4.07 12.99 -4.77
C LYS A 144 4.66 11.57 -4.89
N ASN A 145 4.87 11.13 -6.13
CA ASN A 145 5.40 9.80 -6.49
C ASN A 145 4.59 8.59 -5.99
N ARG A 146 3.39 8.80 -5.43
CA ARG A 146 2.56 7.70 -4.91
C ARG A 146 1.24 7.61 -5.66
N GLY A 147 0.47 8.68 -5.71
CA GLY A 147 -0.87 8.65 -6.30
C GLY A 147 -1.77 9.77 -5.84
N ILE A 148 -3.08 9.53 -5.94
CA ILE A 148 -4.13 10.49 -5.59
C ILE A 148 -4.88 9.94 -4.38
N ARG A 149 -5.03 10.77 -3.35
CA ARG A 149 -5.87 10.49 -2.18
C ARG A 149 -7.18 11.24 -2.32
N VAL A 150 -8.28 10.55 -2.09
CA VAL A 150 -9.63 11.09 -2.14
C VAL A 150 -10.29 10.89 -0.78
N THR A 151 -10.89 11.91 -0.20
CA THR A 151 -11.60 11.80 1.08
C THR A 151 -13.10 11.82 0.84
N CYS A 152 -13.79 10.78 1.30
CA CYS A 152 -15.24 10.62 1.26
C CYS A 152 -15.83 10.72 2.66
N THR A 153 -17.04 11.24 2.79
CA THR A 153 -17.79 11.35 4.05
C THR A 153 -18.88 10.28 4.20
N ASN A 154 -19.08 9.46 3.17
CA ASN A 154 -20.08 8.40 3.13
C ASN A 154 -19.43 7.03 2.89
N ARG A 155 -19.65 6.10 3.82
CA ARG A 155 -19.05 4.76 3.82
C ARG A 155 -19.53 3.88 2.68
N ASP A 156 -20.83 3.85 2.42
CA ASP A 156 -21.40 2.97 1.39
C ASP A 156 -20.95 3.41 0.00
N LEU A 157 -20.85 4.73 -0.22
CA LEU A 157 -20.29 5.27 -1.46
C LEU A 157 -18.79 5.01 -1.57
N ALA A 158 -18.03 5.12 -0.47
CA ALA A 158 -16.61 4.80 -0.48
C ALA A 158 -16.35 3.32 -0.82
N ILE A 159 -17.17 2.40 -0.29
CA ILE A 159 -17.13 0.98 -0.63
C ILE A 159 -17.40 0.77 -2.12
N LYS A 160 -18.46 1.39 -2.64
CA LYS A 160 -18.83 1.29 -4.06
C LYS A 160 -17.79 1.89 -5.00
N LEU A 161 -17.09 2.95 -4.57
CA LEU A 161 -15.98 3.53 -5.33
C LEU A 161 -14.77 2.60 -5.40
N GLY A 162 -14.54 1.78 -4.38
CA GLY A 162 -13.45 0.81 -4.37
C GLY A 162 -13.53 -0.16 -5.56
N GLY A 163 -12.41 -0.31 -6.29
CA GLY A 163 -12.33 -1.16 -7.48
C GLY A 163 -12.89 -0.53 -8.76
N THR A 164 -13.49 0.67 -8.69
CA THR A 164 -14.01 1.36 -9.87
C THR A 164 -12.92 2.10 -10.65
N VAL A 165 -13.23 2.43 -11.91
CA VAL A 165 -12.34 3.19 -12.79
C VAL A 165 -12.66 4.68 -12.70
N VAL A 166 -11.61 5.48 -12.63
CA VAL A 166 -11.60 6.95 -12.73
C VAL A 166 -10.72 7.35 -13.90
N ASN A 167 -11.25 8.18 -14.79
CA ASN A 167 -10.48 8.74 -15.88
C ASN A 167 -9.75 10.00 -15.40
N CYS A 168 -8.43 10.04 -15.60
CA CYS A 168 -7.63 11.20 -15.25
C CYS A 168 -6.40 11.27 -16.16
N MET A 169 -6.17 12.44 -16.76
CA MET A 169 -5.04 12.67 -17.67
C MET A 169 -5.06 11.70 -18.86
N GLY A 170 -6.26 11.35 -19.34
CA GLY A 170 -6.46 10.37 -20.41
C GLY A 170 -6.13 8.93 -20.01
N GLN A 171 -5.92 8.64 -18.72
CA GLN A 171 -5.65 7.31 -18.20
C GLN A 171 -6.83 6.76 -17.39
N LYS A 172 -7.08 5.46 -17.54
CA LYS A 172 -8.02 4.72 -16.68
C LYS A 172 -7.31 4.26 -15.42
N LEU A 173 -7.59 4.92 -14.31
CA LEU A 173 -7.02 4.61 -12.99
C LEU A 173 -8.03 3.79 -12.18
N ILE A 174 -7.54 2.81 -11.43
CA ILE A 174 -8.41 2.00 -10.55
C ILE A 174 -8.31 2.57 -9.13
N VAL A 175 -9.45 2.90 -8.55
CA VAL A 175 -9.54 3.21 -7.12
C VAL A 175 -9.28 1.91 -6.36
N LYS A 176 -8.32 1.92 -5.44
CA LYS A 176 -8.03 0.76 -4.60
C LYS A 176 -9.32 0.33 -3.89
N PRO A 177 -9.67 -0.97 -3.88
CA PRO A 177 -10.83 -1.47 -3.16
C PRO A 177 -10.83 -0.97 -1.71
N TYR A 178 -11.95 -0.42 -1.28
CA TYR A 178 -12.12 -0.06 0.12
C TYR A 178 -11.94 -1.30 0.96
N SER A 179 -11.15 -1.18 2.00
CA SER A 179 -10.85 -2.27 2.89
C SER A 179 -10.89 -1.77 4.32
N ALA A 180 -11.75 -2.38 5.14
CA ALA A 180 -11.71 -2.14 6.58
C ALA A 180 -10.33 -2.49 7.16
N TYR A 181 -9.59 -3.43 6.55
CA TYR A 181 -8.25 -3.84 6.97
C TYR A 181 -7.25 -2.66 7.02
N GLU A 182 -7.41 -1.62 6.18
CA GLU A 182 -6.50 -0.48 6.23
C GLU A 182 -6.62 0.32 7.54
N ARG A 183 -7.83 0.37 8.10
CA ARG A 183 -8.17 1.09 9.34
C ARG A 183 -7.82 0.33 10.60
N TYR A 184 -7.65 -0.98 10.50
CA TYR A 184 -7.31 -1.81 11.64
C TYR A 184 -5.79 -1.95 11.72
N TYR A 185 -5.24 -1.74 12.90
CA TYR A 185 -3.90 -2.15 13.20
C TYR A 185 -3.89 -3.67 13.34
N TYR A 186 -2.79 -4.31 12.97
CA TYR A 186 -2.67 -5.75 13.18
C TYR A 186 -1.26 -6.13 13.57
N VAL A 187 -1.19 -7.28 14.23
CA VAL A 187 0.04 -8.02 14.44
C VAL A 187 -0.13 -9.43 13.91
N ASP A 188 0.91 -9.93 13.25
CA ASP A 188 1.00 -11.35 12.90
C ASP A 188 1.69 -12.09 14.05
N LEU A 189 1.12 -13.21 14.44
CA LEU A 189 1.64 -14.13 15.43
C LEU A 189 2.21 -15.33 14.70
N THR A 190 3.52 -15.53 14.84
CA THR A 190 4.24 -16.65 14.24
C THR A 190 4.82 -17.56 15.31
N HIS A 191 5.14 -18.80 14.93
CA HIS A 191 5.59 -19.84 15.87
C HIS A 191 4.57 -20.16 16.98
N ILE A 192 3.27 -20.07 16.66
CA ILE A 192 2.20 -20.52 17.56
C ILE A 192 2.40 -22.00 17.89
N PRO A 193 2.43 -22.41 19.17
CA PRO A 193 2.57 -23.81 19.56
C PRO A 193 1.44 -24.72 19.09
N ASP A 194 1.74 -26.01 18.93
CA ASP A 194 0.68 -27.01 18.74
C ASP A 194 -0.13 -27.14 20.03
N GLY A 195 -1.45 -27.04 19.92
CA GLY A 195 -2.37 -27.13 21.05
C GLY A 195 -2.62 -25.81 21.80
N LEU A 196 -2.04 -24.69 21.36
CA LEU A 196 -2.46 -23.37 21.85
C LEU A 196 -3.81 -23.00 21.23
N ASP A 197 -4.83 -22.87 22.08
CA ASP A 197 -6.19 -22.49 21.67
C ASP A 197 -6.27 -20.99 21.32
N GLU A 198 -7.03 -20.66 20.28
CA GLU A 198 -7.32 -19.28 19.90
C GLU A 198 -8.01 -18.49 21.01
N ASP A 199 -8.81 -19.13 21.86
CA ASP A 199 -9.47 -18.46 23.00
C ASP A 199 -8.43 -17.91 23.99
N VAL A 200 -7.33 -18.63 24.20
CA VAL A 200 -6.23 -18.17 25.08
C VAL A 200 -5.51 -16.97 24.46
N ILE A 201 -5.35 -16.95 23.13
CA ILE A 201 -4.79 -15.81 22.41
C ILE A 201 -5.74 -14.60 22.53
N TYR A 202 -7.04 -14.83 22.40
CA TYR A 202 -8.06 -13.80 22.53
C TYR A 202 -8.02 -13.15 23.92
N ASP A 203 -8.08 -13.99 24.96
CA ASP A 203 -8.09 -13.57 26.36
C ASP A 203 -6.81 -12.80 26.73
N HIS A 204 -5.65 -13.19 26.17
CA HIS A 204 -4.40 -12.46 26.39
C HIS A 204 -4.49 -11.00 25.95
N PHE A 205 -4.95 -10.73 24.73
CA PHE A 205 -5.10 -9.34 24.27
C PHE A 205 -6.29 -8.64 24.94
N SER A 206 -7.36 -9.37 25.27
CA SER A 206 -8.49 -8.81 26.01
C SER A 206 -8.09 -8.33 27.42
N ALA A 207 -7.23 -9.10 28.11
CA ALA A 207 -6.68 -8.73 29.41
C ALA A 207 -5.79 -7.47 29.36
N LEU A 208 -5.22 -7.16 28.19
CA LEU A 208 -4.50 -5.90 27.93
C LEU A 208 -5.44 -4.71 27.65
N GLY A 209 -6.76 -4.92 27.73
CA GLY A 209 -7.79 -3.91 27.44
C GLY A 209 -8.08 -3.72 25.96
N LEU A 210 -7.61 -4.62 25.10
CA LEU A 210 -7.83 -4.55 23.65
C LEU A 210 -9.06 -5.36 23.24
N GLN A 211 -9.58 -5.05 22.04
CA GLN A 211 -10.67 -5.80 21.43
C GLN A 211 -10.15 -6.53 20.17
N PRO A 212 -9.52 -7.71 20.34
CA PRO A 212 -8.88 -8.41 19.24
C PRO A 212 -9.92 -9.07 18.31
N ILE A 213 -9.61 -9.12 17.03
CA ILE A 213 -10.22 -10.03 16.06
C ILE A 213 -9.13 -10.99 15.59
N ILE A 214 -9.32 -12.29 15.80
CA ILE A 214 -8.35 -13.32 15.44
C ILE A 214 -8.74 -13.96 14.11
N ALA A 215 -7.80 -14.02 13.18
CA ALA A 215 -7.96 -14.69 11.90
C ALA A 215 -6.70 -15.49 11.52
N PRO A 216 -6.79 -16.50 10.65
CA PRO A 216 -5.60 -17.13 10.07
C PRO A 216 -4.81 -16.12 9.23
N THR A 217 -3.48 -16.15 9.32
CA THR A 217 -2.62 -15.27 8.51
C THR A 217 -2.67 -15.62 7.01
N HIS A 218 -2.78 -16.91 6.68
CA HIS A 218 -2.91 -17.38 5.30
C HIS A 218 -4.07 -18.36 5.17
N VAL A 219 -4.83 -18.20 4.10
CA VAL A 219 -5.92 -19.11 3.72
C VAL A 219 -5.77 -19.48 2.25
N ALA A 220 -5.82 -20.77 1.94
CA ALA A 220 -5.78 -21.30 0.58
C ALA A 220 -6.88 -22.36 0.39
N GLY A 221 -8.00 -21.96 -0.21
CA GLY A 221 -9.20 -22.81 -0.23
C GLY A 221 -9.75 -22.99 1.18
N SER A 222 -9.89 -24.24 1.62
CA SER A 222 -10.27 -24.60 3.00
C SER A 222 -9.09 -24.72 3.96
N LEU A 223 -7.84 -24.64 3.46
CA LEU A 223 -6.65 -24.75 4.29
C LEU A 223 -6.36 -23.40 4.97
N MET A 224 -6.03 -23.46 6.26
CA MET A 224 -5.66 -22.30 7.08
C MET A 224 -4.25 -22.51 7.63
N SER A 225 -3.43 -21.47 7.64
CA SER A 225 -2.15 -21.49 8.36
C SER A 225 -2.39 -21.66 9.85
N ARG A 226 -1.38 -22.13 10.60
CA ARG A 226 -1.39 -22.09 12.07
C ARG A 226 -1.05 -20.71 12.62
N ASP A 227 -0.26 -19.93 11.90
CA ASP A 227 -0.02 -18.52 12.21
C ASP A 227 -1.35 -17.75 12.20
N ARG A 228 -1.48 -16.79 13.12
CA ARG A 228 -2.69 -15.98 13.33
C ARG A 228 -2.37 -14.51 13.14
N THR A 229 -3.28 -13.77 12.53
CA THR A 229 -3.24 -12.31 12.50
C THR A 229 -4.28 -11.79 13.48
N VAL A 230 -3.84 -10.97 14.42
CA VAL A 230 -4.70 -10.31 15.42
C VAL A 230 -4.91 -8.87 15.00
N TRP A 231 -6.16 -8.50 14.76
CA TRP A 231 -6.57 -7.18 14.31
C TRP A 231 -7.17 -6.38 15.46
N PHE A 232 -6.91 -5.08 15.48
CA PHE A 232 -7.41 -4.13 16.46
C PHE A 232 -8.09 -2.95 15.75
N PRO A 233 -9.19 -2.40 16.28
CA PRO A 233 -9.97 -1.37 15.61
C PRO A 233 -9.26 0.00 15.46
N GLU A 234 -8.11 0.19 16.10
CA GLU A 234 -7.30 1.40 16.03
C GLU A 234 -6.54 1.48 14.70
N THR A 235 -6.36 2.69 14.15
CA THR A 235 -5.55 2.89 12.95
C THR A 235 -4.05 2.85 13.24
N ASP A 236 -3.69 3.42 14.39
CA ASP A 236 -2.34 3.44 14.90
C ASP A 236 -2.10 2.26 15.85
N VAL A 237 -0.83 2.10 16.27
CA VAL A 237 -0.46 1.00 17.16
C VAL A 237 -1.08 1.24 18.55
N PRO A 238 -1.83 0.28 19.12
CA PRO A 238 -2.33 0.43 20.48
C PRO A 238 -1.18 0.50 21.50
N ASP A 239 -1.30 1.39 22.48
CA ASP A 239 -0.27 1.59 23.53
C ASP A 239 -0.02 0.31 24.34
N ALA A 240 -1.05 -0.53 24.52
CA ALA A 240 -0.95 -1.82 25.20
C ALA A 240 -0.05 -2.84 24.47
N LEU A 241 0.32 -2.59 23.20
CA LEU A 241 1.33 -3.38 22.48
C LEU A 241 2.76 -2.88 22.72
N PHE A 242 2.97 -2.05 23.73
CA PHE A 242 4.29 -1.67 24.22
C PHE A 242 4.47 -2.11 25.67
N THR A 243 5.69 -2.53 25.98
CA THR A 243 6.14 -2.80 27.34
C THR A 243 7.34 -1.90 27.61
N ASP A 244 7.21 -0.99 28.58
CA ASP A 244 8.25 -0.01 28.93
C ASP A 244 8.78 0.81 27.74
N GLY A 245 7.87 1.18 26.83
CA GLY A 245 8.20 1.94 25.62
C GLY A 245 8.85 1.12 24.50
N VAL A 246 9.03 -0.19 24.69
CA VAL A 246 9.53 -1.12 23.66
C VAL A 246 8.35 -1.85 23.01
N PRO A 247 8.30 -1.98 21.67
CA PRO A 247 7.24 -2.73 21.01
C PRO A 247 7.22 -4.20 21.45
N LEU A 248 6.03 -4.76 21.67
CA LEU A 248 5.85 -6.17 21.99
C LEU A 248 6.35 -7.05 20.82
N ARG A 249 7.42 -7.81 21.06
CA ARG A 249 8.03 -8.67 20.03
C ARG A 249 7.80 -10.17 20.27
N GLU A 250 7.43 -10.56 21.48
CA GLU A 250 7.19 -11.96 21.84
C GLU A 250 6.20 -12.09 23.00
N ILE A 251 5.45 -13.19 23.02
CA ILE A 251 4.46 -13.51 24.05
C ILE A 251 4.73 -14.93 24.55
N TYR A 252 4.72 -15.10 25.87
CA TYR A 252 4.77 -16.41 26.52
C TYR A 252 3.38 -16.79 26.99
N PHE A 253 2.85 -17.88 26.44
CA PHE A 253 1.60 -18.47 26.90
C PHE A 253 1.88 -19.54 27.95
N ALA A 254 1.04 -19.59 28.98
CA ALA A 254 1.18 -20.57 30.05
C ALA A 254 1.10 -22.00 29.49
N GLY A 255 1.99 -22.88 29.95
CA GLY A 255 2.06 -24.26 29.49
C GLY A 255 2.91 -24.51 28.25
N PHE A 256 3.59 -23.48 27.71
CA PHE A 256 4.48 -23.60 26.55
C PHE A 256 5.88 -23.07 26.84
N ASP A 257 6.91 -23.79 26.38
CA ASP A 257 8.31 -23.49 26.68
C ASP A 257 8.95 -22.46 25.73
N TYR A 258 8.27 -22.13 24.64
CA TYR A 258 8.77 -21.22 23.62
C TYR A 258 7.79 -20.08 23.34
N PRO A 259 8.32 -18.88 23.03
CA PRO A 259 7.47 -17.73 22.79
C PRO A 259 6.80 -17.80 21.41
N VAL A 260 5.63 -17.18 21.33
CA VAL A 260 5.01 -16.75 20.08
C VAL A 260 5.64 -15.42 19.67
N TYR A 261 6.14 -15.32 18.45
CA TYR A 261 6.69 -14.07 17.96
C TYR A 261 5.60 -13.18 17.39
N VAL A 262 5.69 -11.90 17.73
CA VAL A 262 4.77 -10.88 17.23
C VAL A 262 5.44 -10.20 16.04
N GLN A 263 4.70 -9.82 15.02
CA GLN A 263 5.18 -8.98 13.91
C GLN A 263 4.17 -7.87 13.67
N HIS A 264 4.58 -6.61 13.83
CA HIS A 264 3.72 -5.46 13.65
C HIS A 264 3.45 -5.14 12.18
N LYS A 265 2.24 -4.67 11.87
CA LYS A 265 1.91 -3.98 10.62
C LYS A 265 2.93 -2.89 10.24
N LYS A 266 3.38 -2.10 11.23
CA LYS A 266 4.42 -1.07 11.03
C LYS A 266 5.81 -1.71 11.05
N ARG A 267 6.41 -1.87 9.85
CA ARG A 267 7.76 -2.48 9.68
C ARG A 267 8.87 -1.85 10.52
N SER A 268 8.77 -0.55 10.86
CA SER A 268 9.77 0.11 11.72
C SER A 268 9.85 -0.51 13.12
N LEU A 269 8.73 -1.01 13.65
CA LEU A 269 8.66 -1.63 14.98
C LEU A 269 9.25 -3.05 14.99
N ASN A 270 9.31 -3.69 13.82
CA ASN A 270 9.90 -5.03 13.67
C ASN A 270 11.43 -5.03 13.62
N LYS A 271 12.07 -3.85 13.66
CA LYS A 271 13.54 -3.74 13.73
C LYS A 271 14.09 -4.16 15.09
N VAL A 272 13.28 -4.03 16.14
CA VAL A 272 13.63 -4.53 17.47
C VAL A 272 13.57 -6.06 17.43
N LEU A 273 14.68 -6.70 17.77
CA LEU A 273 14.75 -8.16 17.81
C LEU A 273 13.91 -8.68 18.98
N PRO A 274 13.18 -9.79 18.80
CA PRO A 274 12.58 -10.51 19.93
C PRO A 274 13.65 -10.85 20.98
N PRO A 275 13.42 -10.58 22.27
CA PRO A 275 14.38 -10.82 23.34
C PRO A 275 14.98 -12.23 23.33
N THR A 276 14.20 -13.26 23.03
CA THR A 276 14.69 -14.64 22.93
C THR A 276 15.71 -14.82 21.81
N ILE A 277 15.49 -14.18 20.66
CA ILE A 277 16.44 -14.20 19.53
C ILE A 277 17.68 -13.36 19.86
N ALA A 278 17.49 -12.22 20.54
CA ALA A 278 18.61 -11.37 20.97
C ALA A 278 19.55 -12.11 21.93
N LYS A 279 19.00 -12.80 22.94
CA LYS A 279 19.78 -13.63 23.88
C LYS A 279 20.56 -14.73 23.16
N LYS A 280 19.90 -15.51 22.30
CA LYS A 280 20.57 -16.56 21.51
C LYS A 280 21.71 -16.01 20.64
N ARG A 281 21.52 -14.84 20.03
CA ARG A 281 22.56 -14.18 19.22
C ARG A 281 23.72 -13.68 20.06
N ALA A 282 23.48 -13.17 21.26
CA ALA A 282 24.54 -12.79 22.20
C ALA A 282 25.37 -14.01 22.61
N GLU A 283 24.71 -15.09 23.02
CA GLU A 283 25.35 -16.36 23.43
C GLU A 283 26.15 -17.00 22.28
N THR A 284 25.60 -17.01 21.06
CA THR A 284 26.28 -17.57 19.88
C THR A 284 27.42 -16.66 19.39
N GLY A 285 27.27 -15.34 19.56
CA GLY A 285 28.30 -14.35 19.22
C GLY A 285 29.50 -14.40 20.16
N GLU A 286 29.28 -14.60 21.46
CA GLU A 286 30.33 -14.77 22.46
C GLU A 286 31.07 -16.12 22.34
N GLY A 287 30.37 -17.17 21.90
CA GLY A 287 30.97 -18.49 21.62
C GLY A 287 32.02 -18.46 20.50
N CYS A 288 31.84 -17.60 19.48
CA CYS A 288 32.79 -17.47 18.37
C CYS A 288 34.09 -16.74 18.77
N SER A 289 34.01 -15.80 19.73
CA SER A 289 35.19 -15.12 20.27
C SER A 289 36.03 -15.98 21.21
N GLN A 290 35.42 -16.92 21.94
CA GLN A 290 36.16 -17.79 22.87
C GLN A 290 36.84 -18.99 22.20
N CYS A 291 36.29 -19.52 21.09
CA CYS A 291 36.98 -20.56 20.31
C CYS A 291 38.13 -20.00 19.48
N ALA A 292 38.05 -18.75 19.00
CA ALA A 292 39.18 -18.08 18.36
C ALA A 292 40.36 -17.81 19.31
N ALA A 293 40.09 -17.49 20.59
CA ALA A 293 41.14 -17.24 21.58
C ALA A 293 41.89 -18.52 22.01
N ARG A 294 41.25 -19.69 22.01
CA ARG A 294 41.90 -20.97 22.34
C ARG A 294 42.82 -21.51 21.25
N HIS A 295 42.58 -21.17 19.97
CA HIS A 295 43.50 -21.54 18.88
C HIS A 295 44.70 -20.60 18.70
N ALA A 296 44.70 -19.44 19.37
CA ALA A 296 45.83 -18.52 19.36
C ALA A 296 46.83 -18.74 20.51
N ALA A 297 46.51 -19.60 21.48
CA ALA A 297 47.36 -19.87 22.65
C ALA A 297 48.13 -21.20 22.57
N ASP A 298 47.83 -22.05 21.57
CA ASP A 298 48.51 -23.33 21.30
C ASP A 298 49.36 -23.28 20.00
N ALA A 299 49.69 -22.08 19.51
CA ALA A 299 50.61 -21.83 18.39
C ALA A 299 51.77 -20.95 18.86
#